data_AF-A0A920GA41-F1
#
_entry.id   AF-A0A920GA41-F1
#
_cell.length_a   1.000
_cell.length_b   1.000
_cell.length_c   1.000
_cell.angle_alpha   90.00
_cell.angle_beta   90.00
_cell.angle_gamma   90.00
#
_symmetry.space_group_name_H-M   'P 1'
#
loop_
_entity.id
_entity.type
_entity.pdbx_description
1 polymer ?
#
loop_
_entity_poly.entity_id
_entity_poly.type
_entity_poly.pdbx_seq_one_letter_code
_entity_poly.pdbx_strand_id
1 'polypeptide(L)'
;MGEETFYIDKISNHIEDNFIDENLKSFNQEVLYGRDSDIKSIISSCNSFPMMSDKKLIVVKEAQEMDFFKRSNEKNIELFNNYLEKPNTSSLLVICHKNKSLDKRSKLYKSFLKNSTILDSSSKENKIYDNQLPTWINRQVTEMDMKLMISQHF
;
A
#
# COMPACT_ATOMS: atom_id res chain seq x y z
N MET A 1 1.81 -6.21 -6.25
CA MET A 1 1.53 -6.16 -7.69
C MET A 1 1.72 -7.54 -8.30
N GLY A 2 1.07 -7.85 -9.43
CA GLY A 2 1.30 -9.12 -10.13
C GLY A 2 0.03 -9.78 -10.67
N GLU A 3 0.20 -10.89 -11.38
CA GLU A 3 -0.89 -11.65 -11.99
C GLU A 3 -1.67 -12.48 -10.97
N GLU A 4 -1.01 -12.93 -9.89
CA GLU A 4 -1.69 -13.63 -8.83
C GLU A 4 -2.32 -12.65 -7.84
N THR A 5 -3.60 -12.36 -8.07
CA THR A 5 -4.39 -11.39 -7.32
C THR A 5 -4.82 -11.88 -5.95
N PHE A 6 -4.97 -13.19 -5.77
CA PHE A 6 -5.38 -13.80 -4.50
C PHE A 6 -4.50 -13.33 -3.32
N TYR A 7 -3.18 -13.32 -3.51
CA TYR A 7 -2.26 -12.85 -2.46
C TYR A 7 -2.33 -11.34 -2.23
N ILE A 8 -2.55 -10.56 -3.28
CA ILE A 8 -2.73 -9.11 -3.16
C ILE A 8 -3.97 -8.82 -2.31
N ASP A 9 -5.09 -9.47 -2.61
CA ASP A 9 -6.35 -9.33 -1.88
C ASP A 9 -6.24 -9.82 -0.44
N LYS A 10 -5.63 -10.98 -0.22
CA LYS A 10 -5.44 -11.53 1.11
C LYS A 10 -4.62 -10.60 2.01
N ILE A 11 -3.56 -10.00 1.47
CA ILE A 11 -2.72 -9.05 2.20
C ILE A 11 -3.45 -7.75 2.46
N SER A 12 -4.08 -7.17 1.43
CA SER A 12 -4.79 -5.90 1.59
C SER A 12 -5.92 -6.03 2.61
N ASN A 13 -6.71 -7.09 2.54
CA ASN A 13 -7.79 -7.34 3.49
C ASN A 13 -7.23 -7.55 4.90
N HIS A 14 -6.14 -8.29 5.07
CA HIS A 14 -5.53 -8.44 6.39
C HIS A 14 -5.05 -7.10 6.98
N ILE A 15 -4.48 -6.21 6.16
CA ILE A 15 -4.10 -4.86 6.60
C ILE A 15 -5.34 -4.02 6.95
N GLU A 16 -6.36 -4.01 6.09
CA GLU A 16 -7.65 -3.34 6.35
C GLU A 16 -8.31 -3.83 7.65
N ASP A 17 -8.15 -5.11 7.96
CA ASP A 17 -8.78 -5.72 9.13
C ASP A 17 -8.04 -5.43 10.44
N ASN A 18 -6.72 -5.26 10.41
CA ASN A 18 -5.89 -5.30 11.62
C ASN A 18 -5.05 -4.03 11.87
N PHE A 19 -4.91 -3.13 10.90
CA PHE A 19 -3.98 -2.01 11.03
C PHE A 19 -4.54 -0.83 11.85
N ILE A 20 -5.85 -0.58 11.75
CA ILE A 20 -6.57 0.44 12.53
C ILE A 20 -7.56 -0.27 13.44
N ASP A 21 -7.66 0.18 14.70
CA ASP A 21 -8.67 -0.29 15.64
C ASP A 21 -10.07 -0.14 15.05
N GLU A 22 -10.91 -1.17 15.23
CA GLU A 22 -12.24 -1.25 14.61
C GLU A 22 -13.10 0.01 14.84
N ASN A 23 -13.06 0.55 16.06
CA ASN A 23 -13.81 1.75 16.44
C ASN A 23 -13.32 3.05 15.76
N LEU A 24 -12.10 3.05 15.23
CA LEU A 24 -11.45 4.20 14.60
C LEU A 24 -11.36 4.08 13.08
N LYS A 25 -11.70 2.91 12.50
CA LYS A 25 -11.62 2.64 11.06
C LYS A 25 -12.42 3.64 10.23
N SER A 26 -13.65 3.96 10.63
CA SER A 26 -14.51 4.88 9.88
C SER A 26 -13.92 6.28 9.70
N PHE A 27 -12.96 6.67 10.53
CA PHE A 27 -12.31 7.98 10.49
C PHE A 27 -10.90 7.92 9.90
N ASN A 28 -10.21 6.79 10.06
CA ASN A 28 -8.78 6.67 9.76
C ASN A 28 -8.46 5.70 8.63
N GLN A 29 -9.45 5.03 8.04
CA GLN A 29 -9.27 4.16 6.89
C GLN A 29 -10.03 4.67 5.68
N GLU A 30 -9.35 4.77 4.55
CA GLU A 30 -9.91 5.14 3.26
C GLU A 30 -9.63 4.04 2.24
N VAL A 31 -10.68 3.48 1.64
CA VAL A 31 -10.58 2.50 0.56
C VAL A 31 -11.00 3.17 -0.74
N LEU A 32 -10.04 3.31 -1.65
CA LEU A 32 -10.14 3.99 -2.92
C LEU A 32 -10.07 2.97 -4.06
N TYR A 33 -10.75 3.26 -5.18
CA TYR A 33 -10.72 2.42 -6.38
C TYR A 33 -10.01 3.14 -7.52
N GLY A 34 -9.08 2.46 -8.19
CA GLY A 34 -8.15 3.07 -9.12
C GLY A 34 -8.81 3.85 -10.26
N ARG A 35 -9.97 3.41 -10.75
CA ARG A 35 -10.72 4.11 -11.81
C ARG A 35 -11.13 5.53 -11.43
N ASP A 36 -11.43 5.75 -10.16
CA ASP A 36 -12.01 6.98 -9.64
C ASP A 36 -11.00 7.77 -8.79
N SER A 37 -9.72 7.37 -8.81
CA SER A 37 -8.66 7.91 -7.95
C SER A 37 -7.59 8.67 -8.72
N ASP A 38 -7.23 9.86 -8.23
CA ASP A 38 -6.08 10.63 -8.69
C ASP A 38 -4.93 10.57 -7.68
N ILE A 39 -3.69 10.52 -8.19
CA ILE A 39 -2.49 10.39 -7.36
C ILE A 39 -2.29 11.59 -6.42
N LYS A 40 -2.68 12.81 -6.83
CA LYS A 40 -2.55 14.00 -5.98
C LYS A 40 -3.53 13.94 -4.82
N SER A 41 -4.76 13.49 -5.08
CA SER A 41 -5.77 13.27 -4.05
C SER A 41 -5.31 12.22 -3.04
N ILE A 42 -4.72 11.11 -3.51
CA ILE A 42 -4.15 10.07 -2.63
C ILE A 42 -3.05 10.64 -1.74
N ILE A 43 -2.08 11.37 -2.31
CA ILE A 43 -1.00 12.01 -1.53
C ILE A 43 -1.57 13.01 -0.52
N SER A 44 -2.57 13.80 -0.92
CA SER A 44 -3.26 14.72 -0.01
C SER A 44 -3.90 13.98 1.15
N SER A 45 -4.54 12.83 0.90
CA SER A 45 -5.12 12.00 1.96
C SER A 45 -4.05 11.44 2.88
N CYS A 46 -2.92 10.96 2.35
CA CYS A 46 -1.80 10.48 3.16
C CYS A 46 -1.19 11.58 4.05
N ASN A 47 -1.19 12.83 3.60
CA ASN A 47 -0.65 13.97 4.35
C ASN A 47 -1.64 14.57 5.36
N SER A 48 -2.91 14.20 5.31
CA SER A 48 -3.88 14.62 6.34
C SER A 48 -3.64 13.87 7.65
N PHE A 49 -3.90 14.54 8.77
CA PHE A 49 -3.71 13.95 10.09
C PHE A 49 -4.77 12.88 10.38
N PRO A 50 -4.39 11.78 11.03
CA PRO A 50 -5.37 10.85 11.57
C PRO A 50 -6.23 11.52 12.66
N MET A 51 -7.45 11.04 12.83
CA MET A 51 -8.42 11.54 13.81
C MET A 51 -8.49 10.60 15.01
N MET A 52 -8.10 11.09 16.19
CA MET A 52 -8.11 10.30 17.45
C MET A 52 -7.33 8.97 17.34
N SER A 53 -6.32 8.94 16.47
CA SER A 53 -5.46 7.80 16.16
C SER A 53 -4.07 8.32 15.86
N ASP A 54 -3.06 7.47 16.05
CA ASP A 54 -1.68 7.75 15.59
C ASP A 54 -1.45 7.27 14.16
N LYS A 55 -2.43 6.55 13.59
CA LYS A 55 -2.30 5.84 12.30
C LYS A 55 -3.48 6.16 11.39
N LYS A 56 -3.19 6.33 10.10
CA LYS A 56 -4.13 6.43 8.99
C LYS A 56 -3.80 5.37 7.94
N LEU A 57 -4.82 4.74 7.36
CA LEU A 57 -4.70 3.74 6.30
C LEU A 57 -5.37 4.24 5.03
N ILE A 58 -4.63 4.21 3.92
CA ILE A 58 -5.15 4.49 2.58
C ILE A 58 -4.89 3.25 1.74
N VAL A 59 -5.95 2.61 1.24
CA VAL A 59 -5.87 1.43 0.37
C VAL A 59 -6.41 1.76 -1.00
N VAL A 60 -5.60 1.63 -2.04
CA VAL A 60 -6.00 1.82 -3.43
C VAL A 60 -6.18 0.46 -4.10
N LYS A 61 -7.43 0.02 -4.24
CA LYS A 61 -7.83 -1.20 -4.95
C LYS A 61 -7.84 -0.98 -6.46
N GLU A 62 -7.54 -2.03 -7.21
CA GLU A 62 -7.49 -1.99 -8.69
C GLU A 62 -6.61 -0.84 -9.23
N ALA A 63 -5.46 -0.61 -8.61
CA ALA A 63 -4.61 0.55 -8.90
C ALA A 63 -4.13 0.60 -10.37
N GLN A 64 -4.02 -0.53 -11.05
CA GLN A 64 -3.72 -0.59 -12.48
C GLN A 64 -4.76 0.16 -13.35
N GLU A 65 -5.94 0.45 -12.80
CA GLU A 65 -6.96 1.23 -13.46
C GLU A 65 -6.74 2.74 -13.39
N MET A 66 -5.87 3.24 -12.51
CA MET A 66 -5.59 4.67 -12.42
C MET A 66 -4.87 5.17 -13.67
N ASP A 67 -5.23 6.38 -14.09
CA ASP A 67 -4.52 7.10 -15.15
C ASP A 67 -3.03 7.29 -14.80
N PHE A 68 -2.72 7.43 -13.51
CA PHE A 68 -1.34 7.49 -13.03
C PHE A 68 -0.50 6.28 -13.45
N PHE A 69 -1.06 5.06 -13.49
CA PHE A 69 -0.33 3.86 -13.88
C PHE A 69 -0.49 3.52 -15.38
N LYS A 70 -1.59 3.95 -16.02
CA LYS A 70 -1.83 3.72 -17.45
C LYS A 70 -1.11 4.71 -18.37
N ARG A 71 -1.05 5.97 -17.97
CA ARG A 71 -0.58 7.11 -18.77
C ARG A 71 0.20 8.08 -17.88
N SER A 72 1.17 7.55 -17.14
CA SER A 72 2.00 8.33 -16.23
C SER A 72 2.64 9.50 -16.97
N ASN A 73 2.46 10.72 -16.47
CA ASN A 73 3.23 11.88 -16.93
C ASN A 73 4.35 12.17 -15.94
N GLU A 74 5.42 12.79 -16.43
CA GLU A 74 6.64 13.02 -15.67
C GLU A 74 6.40 13.88 -14.41
N LYS A 75 5.53 14.89 -14.49
CA LYS A 75 5.17 15.75 -13.35
C LYS A 75 4.53 14.98 -12.21
N ASN A 76 3.60 14.08 -12.50
CA ASN A 76 2.94 13.25 -11.48
C ASN A 76 3.91 12.22 -10.89
N ILE A 77 4.81 11.66 -11.69
CA ILE A 77 5.86 10.75 -11.20
C ILE A 77 6.79 11.49 -10.24
N GLU A 78 7.23 12.70 -10.59
CA GLU A 78 8.08 13.53 -9.73
C GLU A 78 7.38 13.92 -8.43
N LEU A 79 6.12 14.33 -8.52
CA LEU A 79 5.30 14.66 -7.36
C LEU A 79 5.15 13.47 -6.40
N PHE A 80 4.89 12.26 -6.93
CA PHE A 80 4.80 11.06 -6.12
C PHE A 80 6.18 10.62 -5.57
N ASN A 81 7.24 10.76 -6.34
CA ASN A 81 8.60 10.48 -5.87
C ASN A 81 9.00 11.40 -4.70
N ASN A 82 8.68 12.69 -4.79
CA ASN A 82 8.96 13.64 -3.70
C ASN A 82 8.21 13.25 -2.42
N TYR A 83 6.98 12.75 -2.54
CA TYR A 83 6.25 12.18 -1.40
C TYR A 83 6.95 10.94 -0.85
N LEU A 84 7.37 9.99 -1.70
CA LEU A 84 8.04 8.76 -1.27
C LEU A 84 9.39 8.99 -0.59
N GLU A 85 10.10 10.10 -0.88
CA GLU A 85 11.35 10.43 -0.18
C GLU A 85 11.13 10.88 1.27
N LYS A 86 9.95 11.43 1.57
CA LYS A 86 9.56 11.93 2.89
C LYS A 86 8.09 11.62 3.16
N PRO A 87 7.72 10.33 3.27
CA PRO A 87 6.34 9.95 3.47
C PRO A 87 5.87 10.39 4.86
N ASN A 88 4.57 10.64 5.01
CA ASN A 88 4.00 10.87 6.32
C ASN A 88 4.03 9.56 7.12
N THR A 89 4.79 9.53 8.22
CA THR A 89 5.00 8.33 9.04
C THR A 89 3.75 7.89 9.80
N SER A 90 2.75 8.76 9.95
CA SER A 90 1.44 8.39 10.52
C SER A 90 0.52 7.70 9.52
N SER A 91 0.93 7.55 8.25
CA SER A 91 0.05 7.08 7.17
C SER A 91 0.64 5.87 6.43
N LEU A 92 -0.13 4.80 6.34
CA LEU A 92 0.17 3.65 5.49
C LEU A 92 -0.60 3.76 4.18
N LEU A 93 0.13 3.78 3.06
CA LEU A 93 -0.42 3.70 1.72
C LEU A 93 -0.22 2.30 1.13
N VAL A 94 -1.31 1.60 0.84
CA VAL A 94 -1.32 0.26 0.21
C VAL A 94 -1.83 0.37 -1.22
N ILE A 95 -1.01 0.01 -2.20
CA ILE A 95 -1.37 0.06 -3.63
C ILE A 95 -1.54 -1.36 -4.17
N CYS A 96 -2.78 -1.72 -4.47
CA CYS A 96 -3.15 -3.04 -5.00
C CYS A 96 -3.17 -3.01 -6.53
N HIS A 97 -2.00 -3.16 -7.15
CA HIS A 97 -1.85 -3.20 -8.61
C HIS A 97 -1.97 -4.62 -9.16
N LYS A 98 -3.17 -5.01 -9.61
CA LYS A 98 -3.52 -6.38 -9.99
C LYS A 98 -3.37 -6.64 -11.49
N ASN A 99 -3.21 -7.92 -11.83
CA ASN A 99 -3.18 -8.48 -13.20
C ASN A 99 -2.08 -7.91 -14.10
N LYS A 100 -1.19 -7.07 -13.55
CA LYS A 100 -0.13 -6.36 -14.25
C LYS A 100 0.99 -6.06 -13.25
N SER A 101 2.20 -6.03 -13.77
CA SER A 101 3.38 -5.54 -13.06
C SER A 101 3.89 -4.25 -13.70
N LEU A 102 4.53 -3.41 -12.90
CA LEU A 102 5.22 -2.24 -13.42
C LEU A 102 6.46 -2.67 -14.22
N ASP A 103 6.81 -1.91 -15.27
CA ASP A 103 8.10 -2.12 -15.95
C ASP A 103 9.22 -1.87 -14.95
N LYS A 104 10.00 -2.92 -14.65
CA LYS A 104 11.10 -2.91 -13.67
C LYS A 104 12.22 -1.91 -14.03
N ARG A 105 12.27 -1.45 -15.29
CA ARG A 105 13.23 -0.45 -15.76
C ARG A 105 12.73 0.99 -15.58
N SER A 106 11.43 1.19 -15.34
CA SER A 106 10.80 2.51 -15.24
C SER A 106 11.30 3.32 -14.03
N LYS A 107 11.33 4.65 -14.15
CA LYS A 107 11.65 5.58 -13.06
C LYS A 107 10.70 5.38 -11.87
N LEU A 108 9.43 5.12 -12.14
CA LEU A 108 8.40 4.87 -11.13
C LEU A 108 8.71 3.60 -10.32
N TYR A 109 8.99 2.47 -10.99
CA TYR A 109 9.34 1.23 -10.28
C TYR A 109 10.60 1.40 -9.43
N LYS A 110 11.63 2.06 -9.96
CA LYS A 110 12.87 2.32 -9.20
C LYS A 110 12.62 3.16 -7.95
N SER A 111 11.68 4.11 -8.01
CA SER A 111 11.29 4.91 -6.85
C SER A 111 10.57 4.07 -5.78
N PHE A 112 9.61 3.22 -6.18
CA PHE A 112 9.00 2.28 -5.27
C PHE A 112 10.05 1.34 -4.64
N LEU A 113 10.98 0.81 -5.44
CA LEU A 113 12.00 -0.12 -4.95
C LEU A 113 12.90 0.52 -3.88
N LYS A 114 13.16 1.83 -3.99
CA LYS A 114 13.99 2.57 -3.04
C LYS A 114 13.25 2.91 -1.74
N ASN A 115 11.95 3.22 -1.83
CA ASN A 115 11.22 3.90 -0.77
C ASN A 115 10.01 3.10 -0.22
N SER A 116 9.76 1.88 -0.70
CA SER A 116 8.61 1.08 -0.30
C SER A 116 8.88 -0.42 -0.35
N THR A 117 8.10 -1.21 0.37
CA THR A 117 8.08 -2.66 0.21
C THR A 117 7.22 -3.03 -1.00
N ILE A 118 7.83 -3.69 -1.97
CA ILE A 118 7.14 -4.24 -3.13
C ILE A 118 6.90 -5.72 -2.89
N LEU A 119 5.62 -6.11 -2.82
CA LEU A 119 5.24 -7.51 -3.00
C LEU A 119 5.00 -7.77 -4.48
N ASP A 120 5.81 -8.64 -5.07
CA ASP A 120 5.74 -9.02 -6.47
C ASP A 120 5.20 -10.44 -6.62
N SER A 121 3.89 -10.57 -6.87
CA SER A 121 3.21 -11.85 -7.13
C SER A 121 3.18 -12.22 -8.62
N SER A 122 4.10 -11.68 -9.44
CA SER A 122 4.14 -11.96 -10.89
C SER A 122 4.76 -13.31 -11.27
N SER A 123 5.46 -13.98 -10.36
CA SER A 123 6.08 -15.29 -10.62
C SER A 123 5.71 -16.30 -9.55
N LYS A 124 5.53 -17.57 -9.94
CA LYS A 124 5.24 -18.68 -9.02
C LYS A 124 6.29 -18.86 -7.92
N GLU A 125 7.52 -18.43 -8.17
CA GLU A 125 8.66 -18.49 -7.24
C GLU A 125 8.63 -17.40 -6.17
N ASN A 126 7.89 -16.30 -6.42
CA ASN A 126 7.72 -15.20 -5.47
C ASN A 126 6.46 -15.35 -4.60
N LYS A 127 5.83 -16.54 -4.62
CA LYS A 127 4.66 -16.83 -3.79
C LYS A 127 5.08 -16.94 -2.34
N ILE A 128 4.52 -16.09 -1.50
CA ILE A 128 4.51 -16.33 -0.07
C ILE A 128 3.44 -17.39 0.17
N TYR A 129 3.83 -18.52 0.75
CA TYR A 129 2.87 -19.56 1.09
C TYR A 129 1.86 -19.04 2.11
N ASP A 130 0.60 -19.49 1.99
CA ASP A 130 -0.53 -19.00 2.78
C ASP A 130 -0.33 -18.99 4.30
N ASN A 131 0.47 -19.92 4.80
CA ASN A 131 0.84 -20.04 6.21
C ASN A 131 1.93 -19.06 6.66
N GLN A 132 2.74 -18.53 5.74
CA GLN A 132 3.81 -17.57 6.00
C GLN A 132 3.35 -16.12 5.84
N LEU A 133 2.21 -15.90 5.16
CA LEU A 133 1.65 -14.58 4.88
C LEU A 133 1.41 -13.73 6.13
N PRO A 134 0.70 -14.21 7.18
CA PRO A 134 0.44 -13.38 8.36
C PRO A 134 1.74 -12.92 9.05
N THR A 135 2.69 -13.85 9.20
CA THR A 135 4.02 -13.55 9.79
C THR A 135 4.80 -12.55 8.94
N TRP A 136 4.77 -12.71 7.62
CA TRP A 136 5.43 -11.78 6.70
C TRP A 136 4.79 -10.38 6.76
N ILE A 137 3.46 -10.29 6.74
CA ILE A 137 2.75 -9.00 6.83
C ILE A 137 3.08 -8.32 8.16
N ASN A 138 2.98 -9.04 9.27
CA ASN A 138 3.32 -8.50 10.60
C ASN A 138 4.77 -8.03 10.68
N ARG A 139 5.71 -8.81 10.11
CA ARG A 139 7.10 -8.41 10.05
C ARG A 139 7.28 -7.13 9.23
N GLN A 140 6.69 -7.03 8.05
CA GLN A 140 6.80 -5.84 7.20
C GLN A 140 6.18 -4.60 7.85
N VAL A 141 5.00 -4.73 8.47
CA VAL A 141 4.35 -3.63 9.19
C VAL A 141 5.17 -3.18 10.40
N THR A 142 5.82 -4.12 11.09
CA THR A 142 6.68 -3.82 12.25
C THR A 142 8.03 -3.21 11.84
N GLU A 143 8.65 -3.71 10.76
CA GLU A 143 9.93 -3.22 10.22
C GLU A 143 9.81 -1.81 9.60
N MET A 144 8.63 -1.42 9.13
CA MET A 144 8.33 -0.08 8.61
C MET A 144 8.10 0.99 9.71
N ASP A 145 8.56 0.72 10.93
CA ASP A 145 8.49 1.58 12.12
C ASP A 145 7.07 1.99 12.56
N MET A 146 6.09 1.12 12.27
CA MET A 146 4.78 1.20 12.88
C MET A 146 4.68 0.13 13.95
N LYS A 147 5.18 0.44 15.15
CA LYS A 147 4.97 -0.37 16.36
C LYS A 147 3.49 -0.77 16.44
N LEU A 148 3.20 -2.04 16.17
CA LEU A 148 2.00 -2.72 16.62
C LEU A 148 2.39 -3.52 17.85
N MET A 149 2.17 -2.92 19.02
CA MET A 149 2.06 -3.70 20.24
C MET A 149 0.70 -4.39 20.17
N ILE A 150 0.66 -5.65 19.74
CA ILE A 150 -0.50 -6.50 19.99
C ILE A 150 -0.03 -7.65 20.88
N SER A 151 -0.45 -7.54 22.13
CA SER A 151 -0.53 -8.60 23.12
C SER A 151 -0.96 -9.89 22.46
N GLN A 152 -0.11 -10.92 22.52
CA GLN A 152 -0.54 -12.30 22.33
C GLN A 152 -1.78 -12.52 23.20
N HIS A 153 -2.81 -13.19 22.69
CA HIS A 153 -3.52 -14.29 23.36
C HIS A 153 -4.21 -15.11 22.28
N PHE A 154 -4.10 -16.42 22.45
CA PHE A 154 -4.32 -17.51 21.50
C PHE A 154 -5.76 -17.64 21.01
#